data_AF-A0A9W9AEF3-F1
#
_entry.id   AF-A0A9W9AEF3-F1
#
_cell.length_a   1.000
_cell.length_b   1.000
_cell.length_c   1.000
_cell.angle_alpha   90.00
_cell.angle_beta   90.00
_cell.angle_gamma   90.00
#
_symmetry.space_group_name_H-M   'P 1'
#
loop_
_entity.id
_entity.type
_entity.pdbx_description
1 polymer ?
#
loop_
_entity_poly.entity_id
_entity_poly.type
_entity_poly.pdbx_seq_one_letter_code
_entity_poly.pdbx_strand_id
1 'polypeptide(L)'
;MQQKEFSSLPPRPKLHASAQEASPWYSVGPGIWEYSLNSSEFSSATFTAITHDYIEEVIVLEGGLRDLTLQQEWGPGAYAYRLPGMNHGPYKASKDGCLEFVRCVSVTRGKIKDREKNN
;
A
#
# COMPACT_ATOMS: atom_id res chain seq x y z
N MET A 1 -14.91 -16.93 10.50
CA MET A 1 -14.47 -16.21 9.29
C MET A 1 -15.58 -15.24 8.95
N GLN A 2 -15.32 -13.93 8.96
CA GLN A 2 -16.33 -12.92 8.60
C GLN A 2 -16.13 -12.56 7.14
N GLN A 3 -17.12 -12.84 6.31
CA GLN A 3 -17.15 -12.42 4.90
C GLN A 3 -17.26 -10.88 4.89
N LYS A 4 -16.28 -10.21 4.28
CA LYS A 4 -16.22 -8.76 4.15
C LYS A 4 -16.39 -8.41 2.68
N GLU A 5 -17.63 -8.10 2.30
CA GLU A 5 -17.98 -7.69 0.95
C GLU A 5 -18.63 -6.31 1.00
N PHE A 6 -18.31 -5.47 0.03
CA PHE A 6 -18.93 -4.18 -0.18
C PHE A 6 -19.07 -3.93 -1.68
N SER A 7 -20.21 -3.38 -2.10
CA SER A 7 -20.48 -3.02 -3.50
C SER A 7 -20.30 -1.52 -3.76
N SER A 8 -19.91 -0.77 -2.73
CA SER A 8 -19.65 0.67 -2.76
C SER A 8 -18.37 0.97 -1.98
N LEU A 9 -17.60 1.95 -2.45
CA LEU A 9 -16.40 2.38 -1.73
C LEU A 9 -16.76 2.83 -0.30
N PRO A 10 -15.94 2.47 0.71
CA PRO A 10 -16.10 3.00 2.06
C PRO A 10 -15.95 4.53 2.04
N PRO A 11 -16.71 5.28 2.86
CA PRO A 11 -16.65 6.74 2.89
C PRO A 11 -15.23 7.23 3.13
N ARG A 12 -14.79 8.24 2.36
CA ARG A 12 -13.43 8.76 2.47
C ARG A 12 -13.29 9.69 3.69
N PRO A 13 -12.19 9.60 4.44
CA PRO A 13 -11.87 10.61 5.43
C PRO A 13 -11.71 11.98 4.78
N LYS A 14 -12.25 13.01 5.43
CA LYS A 14 -11.94 14.41 5.08
C LYS A 14 -10.49 14.71 5.47
N LEU A 15 -9.87 15.69 4.81
CA LEU A 15 -8.47 16.07 5.06
C LEU A 15 -8.15 16.34 6.55
N HIS A 16 -9.13 16.81 7.31
CA HIS A 16 -9.02 17.13 8.74
C HIS A 16 -10.02 16.32 9.59
N ALA A 17 -10.45 15.15 9.12
CA ALA A 17 -11.32 14.29 9.90
C ALA A 17 -10.66 13.88 11.22
N SER A 18 -11.42 13.89 12.31
CA SER A 18 -11.05 13.21 13.54
C SER A 18 -11.04 11.69 13.31
N ALA A 19 -10.37 10.93 14.18
CA ALA A 19 -10.37 9.48 14.12
C ALA A 19 -11.79 8.87 14.16
N GLN A 20 -12.71 9.50 14.90
CA GLN A 20 -14.11 9.08 14.98
C GLN A 20 -14.84 9.26 13.65
N GLU A 21 -14.60 10.37 12.94
CA GLU A 21 -15.21 10.68 11.64
C GLU A 21 -14.58 9.89 10.48
N ALA A 22 -13.32 9.51 10.62
CA ALA A 22 -12.59 8.74 9.62
C ALA A 22 -12.90 7.25 9.69
N SER A 23 -13.42 6.74 10.81
CA SER A 23 -13.75 5.32 10.98
C SER A 23 -14.60 4.79 9.81
N PRO A 24 -14.21 3.65 9.19
CA PRO A 24 -13.24 2.66 9.67
C PRO A 24 -11.79 2.89 9.24
N TRP A 25 -11.48 4.02 8.59
CA TRP A 25 -10.11 4.40 8.27
C TRP A 25 -9.37 4.88 9.52
N TYR A 26 -8.08 4.59 9.60
CA TYR A 26 -7.17 5.14 10.60
C TYR A 26 -6.07 5.97 9.93
N SER A 27 -5.63 7.02 10.60
CA SER A 27 -4.55 7.86 10.08
C SER A 27 -3.22 7.17 10.29
N VAL A 28 -2.40 7.17 9.25
CA VAL A 28 -1.02 6.67 9.28
C VAL A 28 0.00 7.79 9.03
N GLY A 29 -0.49 9.02 8.87
CA GLY A 29 0.30 10.22 8.73
C GLY A 29 -0.56 11.42 8.32
N PRO A 30 0.01 12.64 8.31
CA PRO A 30 -0.71 13.83 7.86
C PRO A 30 -1.29 13.65 6.45
N GLY A 31 -2.62 13.61 6.36
CA GLY A 31 -3.34 13.43 5.09
C GLY A 31 -3.31 12.02 4.49
N ILE A 32 -2.77 11.03 5.21
CA ILE A 32 -2.72 9.62 4.77
C ILE A 32 -3.58 8.76 5.70
N TRP A 33 -4.44 7.96 5.07
CA TRP A 33 -5.43 7.12 5.75
C TRP A 33 -5.39 5.70 5.18
N GLU A 34 -5.52 4.71 6.05
CA GLU A 34 -5.59 3.31 5.69
C GLU A 34 -6.90 2.69 6.17
N TYR A 35 -7.47 1.79 5.37
CA TYR A 35 -8.61 0.96 5.76
C TYR A 35 -8.27 -0.51 5.60
N SER A 36 -8.06 -1.19 6.72
CA SER A 36 -7.72 -2.61 6.73
C SER A 36 -8.89 -3.49 6.27
N LEU A 37 -8.73 -4.08 5.08
CA LEU A 37 -9.69 -5.02 4.55
C LEU A 37 -9.61 -6.37 5.28
N ASN A 38 -8.43 -7.00 5.31
CA ASN A 38 -8.27 -8.40 5.76
C ASN A 38 -7.31 -8.61 6.95
N SER A 39 -6.40 -7.69 7.26
CA SER A 39 -5.62 -7.70 8.51
C SER A 39 -5.04 -6.31 8.81
N SER A 40 -4.61 -6.10 10.06
CA SER A 40 -3.94 -4.87 10.52
C SER A 40 -2.44 -5.10 10.77
N GLU A 41 -1.86 -6.19 10.26
CA GLU A 41 -0.46 -6.56 10.56
C GLU A 41 0.57 -5.81 9.69
N PHE A 42 0.10 -5.08 8.69
CA PHE A 42 0.94 -4.28 7.79
C PHE A 42 0.43 -2.84 7.78
N SER A 43 1.34 -1.89 7.97
CA SER A 43 1.12 -0.46 7.75
C SER A 43 2.00 -0.05 6.56
N SER A 44 1.41 0.60 5.56
CA SER A 44 2.04 0.92 4.28
C SER A 44 2.62 2.34 4.25
N ALA A 45 2.17 3.25 5.12
CA ALA A 45 2.61 4.63 5.02
C ALA A 45 4.00 4.91 5.62
N THR A 46 4.94 5.30 4.74
CA THR A 46 6.12 6.08 5.13
C THR A 46 6.34 7.23 4.13
N PHE A 47 6.77 8.40 4.62
CA PHE A 47 6.95 9.63 3.84
C PHE A 47 8.33 9.75 3.16
N THR A 48 9.18 8.74 3.30
CA THR A 48 10.56 8.68 2.79
C THR A 48 10.65 7.70 1.62
N ALA A 49 11.85 7.53 1.04
CA ALA A 49 12.09 6.36 0.19
C ALA A 49 11.69 5.09 0.97
N ILE A 50 10.82 4.30 0.37
CA ILE A 50 10.15 3.18 1.02
C ILE A 50 10.91 1.90 0.66
N THR A 51 11.17 1.07 1.67
CA THR A 51 11.62 -0.31 1.50
C THR A 51 10.98 -1.16 2.60
N HIS A 52 10.59 -2.38 2.25
CA HIS A 52 9.89 -3.31 3.14
C HIS A 52 10.36 -4.75 2.90
N ASP A 53 10.07 -5.66 3.84
CA ASP A 53 10.49 -7.07 3.81
C ASP A 53 9.41 -8.04 3.30
N TYR A 54 8.24 -7.52 2.92
CA TYR A 54 7.14 -8.24 2.27
C TYR A 54 7.07 -7.97 0.76
N ILE A 55 6.24 -8.72 0.03
CA ILE A 55 5.85 -8.37 -1.35
C ILE A 55 4.68 -7.39 -1.27
N GLU A 56 4.73 -6.33 -2.06
CA GLU A 56 3.65 -5.36 -2.19
C GLU A 56 3.12 -5.32 -3.62
N GLU A 57 1.80 -5.44 -3.78
CA GLU A 57 1.08 -5.26 -5.03
C GLU A 57 0.14 -4.07 -4.89
N VAL A 58 0.20 -3.13 -5.83
CA VAL A 58 -0.57 -1.89 -5.79
C VAL A 58 -1.30 -1.69 -7.11
N ILE A 59 -2.57 -1.30 -7.04
CA ILE A 59 -3.29 -0.72 -8.17
C ILE A 59 -3.89 0.63 -7.78
N VAL A 60 -3.65 1.64 -8.61
CA VAL A 60 -4.25 2.97 -8.44
C VAL A 60 -5.70 2.92 -8.92
N LEU A 61 -6.64 3.23 -8.03
CA LEU A 61 -8.06 3.25 -8.32
C LEU A 61 -8.52 4.65 -8.74
N GLU A 62 -8.04 5.68 -8.07
CA GLU A 62 -8.41 7.07 -8.33
C GLU A 62 -7.25 8.05 -8.06
N GLY A 63 -7.30 9.23 -8.67
CA GLY A 63 -6.26 10.25 -8.53
C GLY A 63 -4.94 9.82 -9.16
N GLY A 64 -3.81 10.15 -8.52
CA GLY A 64 -2.51 9.72 -9.01
C GLY A 64 -1.35 10.01 -8.07
N LEU A 65 -0.22 9.36 -8.33
CA LEU A 65 1.03 9.49 -7.58
C LEU A 65 2.19 9.79 -8.51
N ARG A 66 2.96 10.82 -8.16
CA ARG A 66 4.23 11.15 -8.78
C ARG A 66 5.37 10.51 -7.99
N ASP A 67 6.12 9.62 -8.62
CA ASP A 67 7.40 9.17 -8.11
C ASP A 67 8.44 10.29 -8.29
N LEU A 68 8.97 10.82 -7.19
CA LEU A 68 9.91 11.94 -7.24
C LEU A 68 11.32 11.52 -7.68
N THR A 69 11.67 10.25 -7.49
CA THR A 69 12.96 9.69 -7.92
C THR A 69 12.96 9.45 -9.43
N LEU A 70 11.86 8.89 -9.96
CA LEU A 70 11.70 8.61 -11.39
C LEU A 70 11.19 9.81 -12.19
N GLN A 71 10.68 10.85 -11.50
CA GLN A 71 10.01 12.00 -12.12
C GLN A 71 8.82 11.62 -13.00
N GLN A 72 8.14 10.52 -12.65
CA GLN A 72 7.07 9.92 -13.43
C GLN A 72 5.76 9.91 -12.64
N GLU A 73 4.64 10.03 -13.35
CA GLU A 73 3.29 10.03 -12.78
C GLU A 73 2.51 8.79 -13.18
N TRP A 74 1.77 8.25 -12.20
CA TRP A 74 0.92 7.09 -12.34
C TRP A 74 -0.51 7.46 -11.94
N GLY A 75 -1.49 7.06 -12.75
CA GLY A 75 -2.92 7.34 -12.57
C GLY A 75 -3.77 6.08 -12.52
N PRO A 76 -5.10 6.19 -12.63
CA PRO A 76 -6.01 5.05 -12.48
C PRO A 76 -5.68 3.91 -13.44
N GLY A 77 -5.64 2.68 -12.92
CA GLY A 77 -5.26 1.47 -13.66
C GLY A 77 -3.76 1.21 -13.71
N ALA A 78 -2.91 2.12 -13.25
CA ALA A 78 -1.49 1.84 -13.06
C ALA A 78 -1.30 0.78 -11.97
N TYR A 79 -0.34 -0.12 -12.21
CA TYR A 79 -0.04 -1.26 -11.35
C TYR A 79 1.44 -1.29 -10.99
N ALA A 80 1.76 -1.64 -9.75
CA ALA A 80 3.12 -1.88 -9.28
C ALA A 80 3.22 -3.22 -8.54
N TYR A 81 4.34 -3.91 -8.77
CA TYR A 81 4.73 -5.12 -8.04
C TYR A 81 6.13 -4.88 -7.45
N ARG A 82 6.24 -4.93 -6.13
CA ARG A 82 7.46 -4.59 -5.40
C ARG A 82 7.93 -5.78 -4.56
N LEU A 83 9.15 -6.23 -4.84
CA LEU A 83 9.81 -7.28 -4.08
C LEU A 83 10.37 -6.75 -2.75
N PRO A 84 10.59 -7.63 -1.74
CA PRO A 84 11.30 -7.26 -0.54
C PRO A 84 12.63 -6.57 -0.84
N GLY A 85 12.90 -5.45 -0.17
CA GLY A 85 14.12 -4.65 -0.33
C GLY A 85 14.13 -3.69 -1.52
N MET A 86 13.09 -3.66 -2.37
CA MET A 86 13.02 -2.75 -3.50
C MET A 86 12.78 -1.30 -3.05
N ASN A 87 13.72 -0.41 -3.34
CA ASN A 87 13.55 1.03 -3.09
C ASN A 87 12.52 1.61 -4.06
N HIS A 88 11.61 2.43 -3.54
CA HIS A 88 10.58 3.08 -4.34
C HIS A 88 10.11 4.38 -3.69
N GLY A 89 9.56 5.31 -4.50
CA GLY A 89 9.23 6.66 -4.05
C GLY A 89 10.48 7.52 -3.77
N PRO A 90 10.38 8.58 -2.96
CA PRO A 90 9.17 9.06 -2.28
C PRO A 90 8.10 9.53 -3.28
N TYR A 91 6.85 9.49 -2.85
CA TYR A 91 5.72 9.85 -3.69
C TYR A 91 5.10 11.20 -3.30
N LYS A 92 4.53 11.86 -4.30
CA LYS A 92 3.64 13.00 -4.11
C LYS A 92 2.29 12.70 -4.75
N ALA A 93 1.22 12.73 -3.96
CA ALA A 93 -0.13 12.60 -4.47
C ALA A 93 -0.50 13.77 -5.40
N SER A 94 -1.37 13.50 -6.37
CA SER A 94 -1.95 14.52 -7.25
C SER A 94 -2.79 15.54 -6.44
N LYS A 95 -3.18 16.65 -7.08
CA LYS A 95 -4.09 17.64 -6.48
C LYS A 95 -5.44 17.04 -6.06
N ASP A 96 -5.87 15.98 -6.74
CA ASP A 96 -7.14 15.29 -6.50
C ASP A 96 -6.96 14.12 -5.50
N GLY A 97 -5.77 13.97 -4.92
CA GLY A 97 -5.40 12.88 -4.04
C GLY A 97 -4.99 11.61 -4.79
N CYS A 98 -4.97 10.49 -4.06
CA CYS A 98 -4.79 9.16 -4.62
C CYS A 98 -5.54 8.13 -3.75
N LEU A 99 -6.21 7.18 -4.39
CA LEU A 99 -6.75 5.98 -3.74
C LEU A 99 -6.11 4.76 -4.38
N GLU A 100 -5.54 3.90 -3.55
CA GLU A 100 -4.89 2.65 -3.97
C GLU A 100 -5.57 1.46 -3.30
N PHE A 101 -5.61 0.34 -4.02
CA PHE A 101 -5.74 -0.98 -3.39
C PHE A 101 -4.32 -1.55 -3.24
N VAL A 102 -3.96 -1.88 -2.00
CA VAL A 102 -2.65 -2.42 -1.65
C VAL A 102 -2.83 -3.82 -1.08
N ARG A 103 -2.09 -4.77 -1.62
CA ARG A 103 -1.99 -6.14 -1.10
C ARG A 103 -0.56 -6.41 -0.66
N CYS A 104 -0.38 -6.65 0.63
CA CYS A 104 0.89 -7.08 1.21
C CYS A 104 0.89 -8.60 1.40
N VAL A 105 1.96 -9.26 0.99
CA VAL A 105 2.14 -10.71 1.13
C VAL A 105 3.45 -10.98 1.87
N SER A 106 3.34 -11.62 3.05
CA SER A 106 4.52 -12.02 3.83
C SER A 106 5.36 -13.02 3.05
N VAL A 107 6.68 -12.82 3.02
CA VAL A 107 7.60 -13.81 2.46
C VAL A 107 8.12 -14.68 3.59
N THR A 108 7.61 -15.91 3.71
CA THR A 108 8.27 -16.90 4.56
C THR A 108 9.61 -17.23 3.90
N ARG A 109 10.74 -16.88 4.54
CA ARG A 109 12.05 -17.36 4.11
C ARG A 109 12.04 -18.88 4.21
N GLY A 110 11.78 -19.56 3.10
CA GLY A 110 11.96 -20.99 3.00
C GLY A 110 13.40 -21.31 3.39
N LYS A 111 13.58 -22.22 4.36
CA LYS A 111 14.86 -22.92 4.53
C LYS A 111 15.17 -23.58 3.18
N ILE A 112 16.01 -22.94 2.37
CA ILE A 112 16.66 -23.62 1.26
C ILE A 112 17.52 -24.68 1.95
N LYS A 113 17.03 -25.93 2.00
CA LYS A 113 17.94 -27.05 2.20
C LYS A 113 18.79 -27.06 0.95
N ASP A 114 20.07 -26.74 1.12
CA ASP A 114 21.09 -27.02 0.13
C ASP A 114 20.84 -28.44 -0.39
N ARG A 115 20.42 -28.55 -1.65
CA ARG A 115 20.58 -29.81 -2.36
C ARG A 115 22.07 -29.93 -2.57
N GLU A 116 22.72 -30.55 -1.59
CA GLU A 116 24.02 -31.16 -1.75
C GLU A 116 24.00 -31.90 -3.08
N LYS A 117 24.91 -31.46 -3.96
CA LYS A 117 25.30 -32.20 -5.15
C LYS A 117 25.83 -33.55 -4.66
N ASN A 118 25.01 -34.60 -4.73
CA ASN A 118 25.47 -35.97 -4.61
C ASN A 118 25.12 -36.74 -5.87
N ASN A 119 26.20 -37.28 -6.45
CA ASN A 119 26.38 -38.16 -7.60
C ASN A 119 26.25 -37.55 -9.00
#